data_AF-A0A3B9Z6P0-F1
#
_entry.id   AF-A0A3B9Z6P0-F1
#
_cell.length_a   1.000
_cell.length_b   1.000
_cell.length_c   1.000
_cell.angle_alpha   90.00
_cell.angle_beta   90.00
_cell.angle_gamma   90.00
#
_symmetry.space_group_name_H-M   'P 1'
#
loop_
_entity.id
_entity.type
_entity.pdbx_description
1 polymer ?
#
loop_
_entity_poly.entity_id
_entity_poly.type
_entity_poly.pdbx_seq_one_letter_code
_entity_poly.pdbx_strand_id
1 'polypeptide(L)' 'ETVLNEREKMVLEMRYGLGDREVFALEKIGEKLNLTRERVRQIEAQALRKLRDPEISRKLREYLTA' A
#
# COMPACT_ATOMS: atom_id res chain seq x y z
N GLU A 1 1.62 10.05 14.49
CA GLU A 1 0.60 9.16 13.91
C GLU A 1 0.95 8.91 12.45
N THR A 2 1.08 7.66 12.02
CA THR A 2 1.40 7.33 10.62
C THR A 2 0.11 7.36 9.80
N VAL A 3 0.15 7.94 8.60
CA VAL A 3 -1.02 8.05 7.69
C VAL A 3 -1.65 6.68 7.38
N LEU A 4 -0.80 5.66 7.26
CA LEU A 4 -1.18 4.28 7.05
C LEU A 4 -1.00 3.49 8.35
N ASN A 5 -1.91 2.56 8.59
CA ASN A 5 -1.69 1.55 9.61
C ASN A 5 -0.68 0.48 9.12
N GLU A 6 -0.19 -0.34 10.05
CA GLU A 6 0.82 -1.36 9.74
C GLU A 6 0.39 -2.36 8.66
N ARG A 7 -0.90 -2.74 8.62
CA ARG A 7 -1.42 -3.66 7.58
C ARG A 7 -1.45 -3.00 6.21
N GLU A 8 -1.92 -1.76 6.13
CA GLU A 8 -1.93 -0.98 4.89
C GLU A 8 -0.52 -0.78 4.35
N LYS A 9 0.41 -0.38 5.23
CA LYS A 9 1.83 -0.22 4.89
C LYS A 9 2.43 -1.52 4.36
N MET A 10 2.24 -2.63 5.07
CA MET A 10 2.77 -3.93 4.68
C MET A 10 2.20 -4.44 3.35
N VAL A 11 0.90 -4.24 3.09
CA VAL A 11 0.29 -4.57 1.79
C VAL A 11 0.92 -3.75 0.67
N LEU A 12 1.11 -2.44 0.83
CA LEU A 12 1.74 -1.61 -0.19
C LEU A 12 3.22 -1.95 -0.39
N GLU A 13 3.99 -2.17 0.68
CA GLU A 13 5.39 -2.56 0.60
C GLU A 13 5.59 -3.86 -0.19
N MET A 14 4.77 -4.88 0.11
CA MET A 14 4.81 -6.16 -0.61
C MET A 14 4.28 -6.05 -2.03
N ARG A 15 3.32 -5.15 -2.29
CA ARG A 15 2.71 -5.01 -3.63
C ARG A 15 3.60 -4.27 -4.61
N TYR A 16 4.32 -3.25 -4.14
CA TYR A 16 5.14 -2.37 -4.97
C TYR A 16 6.64 -2.56 -4.77
N GLY A 17 7.05 -3.50 -3.91
CA GLY A 17 8.45 -3.80 -3.65
C GLY A 17 9.19 -2.67 -2.92
N LEU A 18 8.51 -2.01 -1.97
CA LEU A 18 9.10 -0.90 -1.22
C LEU A 18 9.87 -1.44 -0.01
N GLY A 19 11.02 -0.83 0.31
CA GLY A 19 11.83 -1.19 1.48
C GLY A 19 12.47 -2.57 1.37
N ASP A 20 13.13 -2.84 0.23
CA ASP A 20 13.85 -4.09 -0.06
C ASP A 20 12.96 -5.35 -0.09
N ARG A 21 11.65 -5.18 -0.31
CA ARG A 21 10.73 -6.29 -0.52
C ARG A 21 10.61 -6.65 -2.00
N GLU A 22 10.42 -7.93 -2.29
CA GLU A 22 10.00 -8.37 -3.61
C GLU A 22 8.54 -7.97 -3.90
N VAL A 23 8.22 -7.80 -5.19
CA VAL A 23 6.86 -7.55 -5.66
C VAL A 23 6.04 -8.83 -5.62
N PHE A 24 4.92 -8.80 -4.90
CA PHE A 24 3.97 -9.91 -4.82
C PHE A 24 2.63 -9.61 -5.49
N ALA A 25 2.00 -10.65 -6.04
CA ALA A 25 0.59 -10.61 -6.45
C ALA A 25 -0.34 -10.59 -5.23
N LEU A 26 -1.57 -10.08 -5.39
CA LEU A 26 -2.56 -9.99 -4.30
C LEU A 26 -2.83 -11.36 -3.65
N GLU A 27 -2.85 -12.42 -4.45
CA GLU A 27 -2.99 -13.80 -3.99
C GLU A 27 -1.86 -14.20 -3.04
N LYS A 28 -0.59 -13.91 -3.41
CA LYS A 28 0.59 -14.23 -2.59
C LYS A 28 0.69 -13.39 -1.33
N ILE A 29 0.26 -12.13 -1.40
CA ILE A 29 0.13 -11.29 -0.22
C ILE A 29 -0.96 -11.86 0.72
N GLY A 30 -2.08 -12.31 0.15
CA GLY A 30 -3.16 -12.96 0.89
C GLY A 30 -2.69 -14.21 1.62
N GLU A 31 -1.98 -15.10 0.94
CA GLU A 31 -1.36 -16.30 1.54
C GLU A 31 -0.45 -15.92 2.72
N LYS A 32 0.45 -14.94 2.55
CA LYS A 32 1.41 -14.52 3.59
C LYS A 32 0.76 -13.83 4.80
N LEU A 33 -0.35 -13.11 4.59
CA LEU A 33 -1.06 -12.37 5.64
C LEU A 33 -2.26 -13.14 6.22
N ASN A 34 -2.50 -14.38 5.75
CA ASN A 34 -3.68 -15.17 6.06
C ASN A 34 -5.00 -14.42 5.79
N LEU A 35 -5.08 -13.79 4.60
CA LEU A 35 -6.21 -13.02 4.11
C LEU A 35 -6.65 -13.54 2.74
N THR A 36 -7.92 -13.34 2.42
CA THR A 36 -8.40 -13.57 1.05
C THR A 36 -7.82 -12.51 0.11
N ARG A 37 -7.67 -12.86 -1.17
CA ARG A 37 -7.26 -11.93 -2.23
C ARG A 37 -8.10 -10.65 -2.24
N GLU A 38 -9.42 -10.78 -2.13
CA GLU A 38 -10.32 -9.63 -2.11
C GLU A 38 -10.10 -8.75 -0.88
N ARG A 39 -9.78 -9.34 0.28
CA ARG A 39 -9.45 -8.56 1.46
C ARG A 39 -8.16 -7.76 1.28
N VAL A 40 -7.15 -8.33 0.64
CA VAL A 40 -5.92 -7.59 0.29
C VAL A 40 -6.24 -6.44 -0.67
N ARG A 41 -7.06 -6.67 -1.71
CA ARG A 41 -7.50 -5.64 -2.65
C ARG A 41 -8.21 -4.47 -1.95
N GLN A 42 -9.08 -4.77 -0.98
CA GLN A 42 -9.76 -3.74 -0.19
C GLN A 42 -8.77 -2.90 0.63
N ILE A 43 -7.79 -3.55 1.28
CA ILE A 43 -6.77 -2.86 2.06
C ILE A 43 -5.90 -1.97 1.15
N GLU A 44 -5.47 -2.49 0.00
CA GLU A 44 -4.73 -1.72 -1.01
C GLU A 44 -5.51 -0.47 -1.44
N ALA A 45 -6.79 -0.63 -1.80
CA ALA A 45 -7.64 0.47 -2.22
C ALA A 45 -7.84 1.52 -1.11
N GLN A 46 -8.02 1.09 0.15
CA GLN A 46 -8.14 1.98 1.29
C GLN A 46 -6.84 2.77 1.54
N ALA A 47 -5.70 2.08 1.50
CA ALA A 47 -4.39 2.70 1.67
C ALA A 47 -4.11 3.75 0.57
N LEU A 48 -4.34 3.39 -0.69
CA LEU A 48 -4.19 4.31 -1.82
C LEU A 48 -5.13 5.51 -1.72
N ARG A 49 -6.37 5.31 -1.26
CA ARG A 49 -7.32 6.40 -1.04
C ARG A 49 -6.80 7.39 0.00
N LYS A 50 -6.21 6.92 1.11
CA LYS A 50 -5.58 7.78 2.13
C LYS A 50 -4.40 8.55 1.56
N LEU A 51 -3.53 7.89 0.78
CA LEU A 51 -2.38 8.55 0.16
C LEU A 51 -2.75 9.59 -0.90
N ARG A 52 -3.93 9.47 -1.51
CA ARG A 52 -4.48 10.42 -2.49
C ARG A 52 -5.12 11.66 -1.84
N ASP A 53 -5.28 11.68 -0.53
CA ASP A 53 -5.79 12.85 0.18
C ASP A 53 -4.95 14.09 -0.17
N PRO A 54 -5.55 15.26 -0.45
CA PRO A 54 -4.80 16.45 -0.86
C PRO A 54 -3.72 16.89 0.12
N GLU A 55 -3.96 16.78 1.44
CA GLU A 55 -2.99 17.21 2.45
C GLU A 55 -1.77 16.29 2.49
N ILE A 56 -2.00 14.99 2.30
CA ILE A 56 -0.97 13.95 2.30
C ILE A 56 -0.22 13.94 0.95
N SER A 57 -0.97 13.92 -0.14
CA SER A 57 -0.43 13.81 -1.49
C SER A 57 0.42 15.00 -1.90
N ARG A 58 0.24 16.19 -1.28
CA ARG A 58 1.08 17.37 -1.56
C ARG A 58 2.58 17.05 -1.45
N LYS A 59 2.99 16.30 -0.42
CA LYS A 59 4.39 15.87 -0.23
C LYS A 59 4.85 14.86 -1.28
N LEU A 60 3.93 14.04 -1.80
CA LEU A 60 4.21 13.02 -2.81
C LEU A 60 4.24 13.61 -4.22
N ARG A 61 3.46 14.67 -4.47
CA ARG A 61 3.38 15.35 -5.78
C ARG A 61 4.72 15.93 -6.21
N GLU A 62 5.57 16.35 -5.27
CA GLU A 62 6.93 16.84 -5.56
C GLU A 62 7.77 15.81 -6.34
N TYR A 63 7.50 14.52 -6.16
CA TYR A 63 8.21 13.42 -6.85
C TYR A 63 7.66 13.12 -8.25
N LEU A 64 6.50 13.68 -8.64
CA LEU A 64 5.89 13.48 -9.96
C LEU A 64 6.40 14.47 -11.02
N THR A 65 7.09 15.53 -10.60
CA THR A 65 7.59 16.62 -11.46
C THR A 65 9.02 16.40 -11.98
N ALA A 66 9.48 15.14 -12.03
CA ALA A 66 10.77 14.77 -12.65
C ALA A 66 10.61 14.48 -14.14
#